data_AF-A0A1X7LT87-F1
#
_entry.id   AF-A0A1X7LT87-F1
#
_cell.length_a   1.000
_cell.length_b   1.000
_cell.length_c   1.000
_cell.angle_alpha   90.00
_cell.angle_beta   90.00
_cell.angle_gamma   90.00
#
_symmetry.space_group_name_H-M   'P 1'
#
loop_
_entity.id
_entity.type
_entity.pdbx_description
1 polymer ?
#
loop_
_entity_poly.entity_id
_entity_poly.type
_entity_poly.pdbx_seq_one_letter_code
_entity_poly.pdbx_strand_id
1 'polypeptide(L)'
;MNVKSINNWLKNIGGYKVRRCLCELRLSRKIPFEGSDQLTADDIQKLQNVIEFLKGQEAMFIDVCSSLQDEHRAVLTDRLLNNDRNVDKETLKLAKRELVRELKRLLKAQHIEFEELKGNYYVRSQMPLAEGGTTE
;
A
#
# COMPACT_ATOMS: atom_id res chain seq x y z
N MET A 1 -10.17 9.82 14.11
CA MET A 1 -9.97 9.23 12.78
C MET A 1 -10.92 8.05 12.59
N ASN A 2 -11.68 8.01 11.48
CA ASN A 2 -12.86 7.14 11.33
C ASN A 2 -12.52 5.85 10.58
N VAL A 3 -13.20 4.74 10.92
CA VAL A 3 -13.18 3.43 10.22
C VAL A 3 -13.31 3.56 8.70
N LYS A 4 -13.95 4.63 8.22
CA LYS A 4 -14.04 5.00 6.80
C LYS A 4 -12.67 5.11 6.10
N SER A 5 -11.67 5.74 6.72
CA SER A 5 -10.33 5.93 6.13
C SER A 5 -9.60 4.60 5.99
N ILE A 6 -9.67 3.76 7.03
CA ILE A 6 -9.12 2.39 7.02
C ILE A 6 -9.75 1.57 5.89
N ASN A 7 -11.08 1.56 5.81
CA ASN A 7 -11.79 0.79 4.79
C ASN A 7 -11.50 1.29 3.37
N ASN A 8 -11.35 2.59 3.18
CA ASN A 8 -10.97 3.17 1.89
C ASN A 8 -9.57 2.72 1.47
N TRP A 9 -8.58 2.84 2.36
CA TRP A 9 -7.22 2.39 2.11
C TRP A 9 -7.17 0.89 1.77
N LEU A 10 -7.82 0.05 2.58
CA LEU A 10 -7.88 -1.41 2.35
C LEU A 10 -8.53 -1.79 1.02
N LYS A 11 -9.50 -1.02 0.54
CA LYS A 11 -10.14 -1.23 -0.77
C LYS A 11 -9.16 -0.98 -1.92
N ASN A 12 -8.17 -0.13 -1.72
CA ASN A 12 -7.26 0.32 -2.77
C ASN A 12 -5.92 -0.45 -2.82
N ILE A 13 -5.59 -1.28 -1.81
CA ILE A 13 -4.33 -2.03 -1.74
C ILE A 13 -4.00 -2.79 -3.04
N GLY A 14 -4.93 -3.62 -3.53
CA GLY A 14 -4.71 -4.36 -4.79
C GLY A 14 -4.57 -3.43 -6.00
N GLY A 15 -5.24 -2.28 -5.98
CA GLY A 15 -5.11 -1.24 -6.98
C GLY A 15 -3.74 -0.56 -6.96
N TYR A 16 -3.11 -0.41 -5.79
CA TYR A 16 -1.78 0.15 -5.67
C TYR A 16 -0.72 -0.73 -6.33
N LYS A 17 -0.75 -2.05 -6.09
CA LYS A 17 0.13 -3.01 -6.76
C LYS A 17 -0.01 -2.98 -8.27
N VAL A 18 -1.25 -3.03 -8.78
CA VAL A 18 -1.50 -2.97 -10.23
C VAL A 18 -0.98 -1.66 -10.82
N ARG A 19 -1.29 -0.52 -10.17
CA ARG A 19 -0.84 0.80 -10.63
C ARG A 19 0.68 0.92 -10.61
N ARG A 20 1.35 0.36 -9.60
CA ARG A 20 2.81 0.34 -9.51
C ARG A 20 3.39 -0.44 -10.69
N CYS A 21 2.92 -1.66 -10.93
CA CYS A 21 3.38 -2.47 -12.05
C CYS A 21 3.18 -1.77 -13.39
N LEU A 22 2.07 -1.05 -13.59
CA LEU A 22 1.85 -0.24 -14.80
C LEU A 22 2.83 0.93 -14.92
N CYS A 23 3.15 1.63 -13.83
CA CYS A 23 4.14 2.70 -13.82
C CYS A 23 5.56 2.15 -14.09
N GLU A 24 5.94 1.03 -13.47
CA GLU A 24 7.22 0.35 -13.70
C GLU A 24 7.35 -0.13 -15.16
N LEU A 25 6.27 -0.68 -15.73
CA LEU A 25 6.23 -1.08 -17.13
C LEU A 25 6.39 0.13 -18.06
N ARG A 26 5.73 1.24 -17.73
CA ARG A 26 5.84 2.49 -18.49
C ARG A 26 7.27 3.02 -18.51
N LEU A 27 7.94 3.05 -17.36
CA LEU A 27 9.35 3.46 -17.27
C LEU A 27 10.28 2.52 -18.04
N SER A 28 10.17 1.21 -17.83
CA SER A 28 11.07 0.23 -18.46
C SER A 28 10.95 0.20 -19.98
N ARG A 29 9.73 0.38 -20.50
CA ARG A 29 9.46 0.42 -21.95
C ARG A 29 9.50 1.80 -22.56
N LYS A 30 9.83 2.83 -21.77
CA LYS A 30 9.84 4.24 -22.18
C LYS A 30 8.53 4.69 -22.86
N ILE A 31 7.37 4.22 -22.39
CA ILE A 31 6.06 4.54 -22.98
C ILE A 31 5.64 5.97 -22.58
N PRO A 32 5.41 6.90 -23.52
CA PRO A 32 4.96 8.25 -23.20
C PRO A 32 3.55 8.29 -22.61
N PHE A 33 3.20 9.43 -21.99
CA PHE A 33 1.82 9.74 -21.67
C PHE A 33 1.02 10.03 -22.95
N GLU A 34 -0.29 9.88 -22.88
CA GLU A 34 -1.19 10.13 -24.01
C GLU A 34 -1.01 11.58 -24.50
N GLY A 35 -0.79 11.74 -25.81
CA GLY A 35 -0.51 13.04 -26.42
C GLY A 35 0.95 13.51 -26.39
N SER A 36 1.90 12.65 -25.99
CA SER A 36 3.34 12.93 -26.09
C SER A 36 4.06 11.91 -26.96
N ASP A 37 5.08 12.36 -27.69
CA ASP A 37 5.95 11.51 -28.51
C ASP A 37 7.02 10.79 -27.69
N GLN A 38 7.38 11.33 -26.52
CA GLN A 38 8.43 10.77 -25.66
C GLN A 38 8.18 11.06 -24.16
N LEU A 39 8.77 10.22 -23.30
CA LEU A 39 8.86 10.51 -21.87
C LEU A 39 9.89 11.61 -21.64
N THR A 40 9.45 12.70 -21.01
CA THR A 40 10.36 13.75 -20.54
C THR A 40 11.05 13.35 -19.24
N ALA A 41 12.14 14.04 -18.87
CA ALA A 41 12.79 13.85 -17.57
C ALA A 41 11.80 14.10 -16.41
N ASP A 42 10.94 15.10 -16.54
CA ASP A 42 9.88 15.41 -15.58
C ASP A 42 8.87 14.27 -15.44
N ASP A 43 8.49 13.64 -16.55
CA ASP A 43 7.57 12.51 -16.55
C ASP A 43 8.19 11.28 -15.89
N ILE A 44 9.48 11.03 -16.15
CA ILE A 44 10.24 9.96 -15.50
C ILE A 44 10.28 10.20 -13.99
N GLN A 45 10.61 11.41 -13.55
CA GLN A 45 10.65 11.75 -12.13
C GLN A 45 9.27 11.60 -11.46
N LYS A 46 8.21 12.06 -12.12
CA LYS A 46 6.83 11.88 -11.63
C LYS A 46 6.47 10.41 -11.49
N LEU A 47 6.80 9.57 -12.48
CA LEU A 47 6.55 8.13 -12.44
C LEU A 47 7.35 7.45 -11.33
N GLN A 48 8.62 7.80 -11.15
CA GLN A 48 9.46 7.29 -10.06
C GLN A 48 8.86 7.64 -8.69
N ASN A 49 8.47 8.90 -8.48
CA ASN A 49 7.84 9.33 -7.24
C ASN A 49 6.53 8.56 -6.96
N VAL A 50 5.71 8.32 -7.98
CA VAL A 50 4.48 7.52 -7.85
C VAL A 50 4.80 6.07 -7.52
N ILE A 51 5.81 5.46 -8.14
CA ILE A 51 6.22 4.09 -7.85
C ILE A 51 6.67 3.95 -6.40
N GLU A 52 7.55 4.82 -5.93
CA GLU A 52 8.05 4.77 -4.56
C GLU A 52 6.93 4.98 -3.54
N PHE A 53 6.01 5.91 -3.82
CA PHE A 53 4.82 6.07 -3.00
C PHE A 53 3.96 4.80 -2.94
N LEU A 54 3.70 4.15 -4.07
CA LEU A 54 2.88 2.92 -4.12
C LEU A 54 3.58 1.75 -3.43
N LYS A 55 4.90 1.60 -3.60
CA LYS A 55 5.72 0.63 -2.84
C LYS A 55 5.60 0.88 -1.35
N GLY A 56 5.66 2.13 -0.91
CA GLY A 56 5.47 2.50 0.49
C GLY A 56 4.12 2.03 1.02
N GLN A 57 3.03 2.17 0.26
CA GLN A 57 1.71 1.68 0.67
C GLN A 57 1.64 0.14 0.75
N GLU A 58 2.28 -0.57 -0.18
CA GLU A 58 2.40 -2.03 -0.13
C GLU A 58 3.21 -2.50 1.08
N ALA A 59 4.35 -1.86 1.34
CA ALA A 59 5.21 -2.17 2.49
C ALA A 59 4.46 -1.94 3.80
N MET A 60 3.76 -0.80 3.95
CA MET A 60 2.96 -0.52 5.14
C MET A 60 1.86 -1.56 5.36
N PHE A 61 1.22 -2.05 4.29
CA PHE A 61 0.25 -3.13 4.40
C PHE A 61 0.89 -4.44 4.89
N ILE A 62 2.04 -4.81 4.33
CA ILE A 62 2.79 -6.01 4.72
C ILE A 62 3.23 -5.92 6.19
N ASP A 63 3.79 -4.77 6.59
CA ASP A 63 4.27 -4.52 7.95
C ASP A 63 3.14 -4.62 8.97
N VAL A 64 1.98 -4.01 8.70
CA VAL A 64 0.81 -4.14 9.58
C VAL A 64 0.36 -5.60 9.67
N CYS A 65 0.32 -6.31 8.54
CA CYS A 65 -0.07 -7.72 8.52
C CYS A 65 0.95 -8.64 9.20
N SER A 66 2.22 -8.25 9.32
CA SER A 66 3.28 -9.05 9.97
C SER A 66 2.99 -9.31 11.45
N SER A 67 2.26 -8.40 12.11
CA SER A 67 1.84 -8.53 13.51
C SER A 67 0.61 -9.43 13.72
N LEU A 68 -0.04 -9.87 12.64
CA LEU A 68 -1.18 -10.76 12.68
C LEU A 68 -0.73 -12.23 12.66
N GLN A 69 -1.62 -13.11 13.12
CA GLN A 69 -1.45 -14.56 12.97
C GLN A 69 -1.25 -14.95 11.49
N ASP A 70 -0.43 -15.96 11.26
CA ASP A 70 -0.01 -16.41 9.93
C ASP A 70 -1.19 -16.70 8.99
N GLU A 71 -2.24 -17.34 9.51
CA GLU A 71 -3.47 -17.65 8.76
C GLU A 71 -4.19 -16.38 8.26
N HIS A 72 -4.30 -15.35 9.11
CA HIS A 72 -4.92 -14.08 8.75
C HIS A 72 -4.05 -13.30 7.76
N ARG A 73 -2.73 -13.29 7.98
CA ARG A 73 -1.76 -12.63 7.10
C ARG A 73 -1.80 -13.24 5.69
N ALA A 74 -1.82 -14.56 5.57
CA ALA A 74 -1.90 -15.25 4.28
C ALA A 74 -3.19 -14.88 3.53
N VAL A 75 -4.34 -15.02 4.19
CA VAL A 75 -5.67 -14.68 3.65
C VAL A 75 -5.76 -13.23 3.17
N LEU A 76 -5.22 -12.29 3.96
CA LEU A 76 -5.20 -10.87 3.60
C LEU A 76 -4.26 -10.59 2.42
N THR A 77 -3.09 -11.21 2.39
CA THR A 77 -2.11 -11.04 1.31
C THR A 77 -2.67 -11.58 0.00
N ASP A 78 -3.21 -12.80 0.00
CA ASP A 78 -3.78 -13.41 -1.19
C ASP A 78 -4.97 -12.62 -1.70
N ARG A 79 -5.87 -12.20 -0.81
CA ARG A 79 -7.06 -11.47 -1.25
C ARG A 79 -6.79 -10.03 -1.64
N LEU A 80 -6.07 -9.26 -0.82
CA LEU A 80 -5.98 -7.81 -0.96
C LEU A 80 -4.78 -7.39 -1.81
N LEU A 81 -3.66 -8.10 -1.73
CA LEU A 81 -2.45 -7.78 -2.49
C LEU A 81 -2.39 -8.57 -3.80
N ASN A 82 -2.73 -9.86 -3.79
CA ASN A 82 -2.70 -10.72 -4.99
C ASN A 82 -4.04 -10.79 -5.74
N ASN A 83 -5.11 -10.25 -5.17
CA ASN A 83 -6.47 -10.25 -5.75
C ASN A 83 -7.01 -11.66 -6.04
N ASP A 84 -6.57 -12.68 -5.31
CA ASP A 84 -7.14 -14.02 -5.41
C ASP A 84 -8.60 -14.00 -4.97
N ARG A 85 -9.52 -14.49 -5.81
CA ARG A 85 -10.96 -14.53 -5.53
C ARG A 85 -11.41 -15.84 -4.89
N ASN A 86 -10.53 -16.83 -4.80
CA ASN A 86 -10.82 -18.16 -4.25
C ASN A 86 -10.73 -18.21 -2.72
N VAL A 87 -10.32 -17.11 -2.09
CA VAL A 87 -10.27 -16.97 -0.64
C VAL A 87 -11.67 -17.02 -0.03
N ASP A 88 -11.85 -17.88 0.97
CA ASP A 88 -13.11 -18.02 1.70
C ASP A 88 -13.58 -16.68 2.33
N LYS A 89 -14.88 -16.40 2.20
CA LYS A 89 -15.46 -15.12 2.59
C LYS A 89 -15.49 -14.92 4.11
N GLU A 90 -15.78 -15.96 4.88
CA GLU A 90 -15.87 -15.84 6.34
C GLU A 90 -14.48 -15.69 6.96
N THR A 91 -13.51 -16.46 6.46
CA THR A 91 -12.10 -16.36 6.85
C THR A 91 -11.55 -14.97 6.52
N LEU A 92 -11.83 -14.46 5.32
CA LEU A 92 -11.47 -13.10 4.93
C LEU A 92 -12.11 -12.03 5.84
N LYS A 93 -13.37 -12.22 6.20
CA LYS A 93 -14.10 -11.29 7.07
C LYS A 93 -13.49 -11.26 8.47
N LEU A 94 -13.04 -12.41 8.99
CA LEU A 94 -12.33 -12.47 10.28
C LEU A 94 -10.97 -11.79 10.19
N ALA A 95 -10.16 -12.14 9.18
CA ALA A 95 -8.84 -11.55 8.99
C ALA A 95 -8.90 -10.02 8.82
N LYS A 96 -9.90 -9.50 8.09
CA LYS A 96 -10.14 -8.05 7.99
C LYS A 96 -10.47 -7.38 9.32
N ARG A 97 -11.21 -8.05 10.22
CA ARG A 97 -11.51 -7.50 11.55
C ARG A 97 -10.24 -7.39 12.38
N GLU A 98 -9.39 -8.40 12.35
CA GLU A 98 -8.11 -8.38 13.07
C GLU A 98 -7.18 -7.30 12.51
N LEU A 99 -7.09 -7.17 11.18
CA LEU A 99 -6.34 -6.08 10.54
C LEU A 99 -6.86 -4.69 10.96
N VAL A 100 -8.18 -4.48 10.98
CA VAL A 100 -8.77 -3.21 11.42
C VAL A 100 -8.49 -2.95 12.90
N ARG A 101 -8.52 -3.98 13.76
CA ARG A 101 -8.16 -3.86 15.18
C ARG A 101 -6.71 -3.42 15.32
N GLU A 102 -5.81 -4.03 14.55
CA GLU A 102 -4.38 -3.71 14.59
C GLU A 102 -4.08 -2.30 14.08
N LEU A 103 -4.68 -1.88 12.96
CA LEU A 103 -4.57 -0.51 12.47
C LEU A 103 -5.05 0.51 13.51
N LYS A 104 -6.17 0.23 14.20
CA LYS A 104 -6.65 1.09 15.30
C LYS A 104 -5.66 1.15 16.47
N ARG A 105 -5.01 0.03 16.79
CA ARG A 105 -3.98 -0.04 17.84
C ARG A 105 -2.78 0.84 17.48
N LEU A 106 -2.22 0.67 16.28
CA LEU A 106 -1.09 1.45 15.77
C LEU A 106 -1.41 2.94 15.66
N LEU A 107 -2.64 3.27 15.25
CA LEU A 107 -3.13 4.64 15.25
C LEU A 107 -3.19 5.27 16.64
N LYS A 108 -3.71 4.54 17.62
CA LYS A 108 -3.77 5.01 19.00
C LYS A 108 -2.37 5.21 19.59
N ALA A 109 -1.43 4.36 19.18
CA ALA A 109 -0.02 4.45 19.55
C ALA A 109 0.76 5.52 18.78
N GLN A 110 0.13 6.22 17.82
CA GLN A 110 0.79 7.21 16.95
C GLN A 110 1.98 6.62 16.16
N HIS A 111 1.94 5.32 15.85
CA HIS A 111 2.95 4.71 14.98
C HIS A 111 2.66 4.94 13.51
N ILE A 112 1.38 5.16 13.18
CA ILE A 112 0.92 5.45 11.83
C ILE A 112 -0.05 6.64 11.85
N GLU A 113 -0.20 7.27 10.70
CA GLU A 113 -1.23 8.27 10.42
C GLU A 113 -1.91 7.97 9.08
N PHE A 114 -3.16 8.42 8.93
CA PHE A 114 -3.81 8.42 7.61
C PHE A 114 -3.85 9.84 7.06
N GLU A 115 -3.41 9.97 5.81
CA GLU A 115 -3.48 11.21 5.05
C GLU A 115 -4.48 11.04 3.90
N GLU A 116 -5.25 12.09 3.61
CA GLU A 116 -6.13 12.14 2.45
C GLU A 116 -5.47 12.92 1.32
N LEU A 117 -5.34 12.30 0.15
CA LEU A 117 -4.89 12.96 -1.06
C LEU A 117 -5.85 12.64 -2.22
N LYS A 118 -6.51 13.68 -2.75
CA LYS A 118 -7.47 13.58 -3.86
C LYS A 118 -8.56 12.52 -3.63
N GLY A 119 -9.14 12.47 -2.42
CA GLY A 119 -10.22 11.54 -2.06
C GLY A 119 -9.78 10.09 -1.79
N ASN A 120 -8.48 9.82 -1.79
CA ASN A 120 -7.91 8.53 -1.40
C ASN A 120 -7.15 8.67 -0.08
N TYR A 121 -7.24 7.65 0.77
CA TYR A 121 -6.52 7.61 2.02
C TYR A 121 -5.27 6.76 1.92
N TYR A 122 -4.20 7.20 2.55
CA TYR A 122 -2.89 6.55 2.55
C TYR A 122 -2.34 6.49 3.96
N VAL A 123 -1.55 5.46 4.24
CA VAL A 123 -0.92 5.29 5.55
C VAL A 123 0.52 5.77 5.48
N ARG A 124 0.93 6.60 6.44
CA ARG A 124 2.34 6.95 6.66
C ARG A 124 2.79 6.41 8.01
N SER A 125 4.04 5.97 8.07
CA SER A 125 4.70 5.65 9.34
C SER A 125 5.13 6.95 9.99
N GLN A 126 4.84 7.11 11.28
CA GLN A 126 5.39 8.19 12.09
C GLN A 126 6.66 7.77 12.84
N MET A 127 7.03 6.48 12.79
CA MET A 127 8.37 6.06 13.18
C MET A 127 9.33 6.30 12.01
N PRO A 128 10.50 6.93 12.25
CA PRO A 128 11.55 6.92 11.25
C PRO A 128 11.81 5.45 10.90
N LEU A 129 11.79 5.13 9.60
CA LEU A 129 12.41 3.90 9.13
C LEU A 129 13.78 3.89 9.79
N ALA A 130 14.10 2.88 10.59
CA ALA A 130 15.44 2.74 11.13
C ALA A 130 16.38 2.82 9.93
N GLU A 131 17.09 3.94 9.80
CA GLU A 131 18.19 4.04 8.86
C GLU A 131 19.13 2.92 9.30
N GLY A 132 19.17 1.86 8.50
CA GLY A 132 20.13 0.80 8.67
C GLY A 132 21.48 1.46 8.59
N GLY A 133 22.07 1.69 9.76
CA GLY A 133 23.33 2.39 9.91
C GLY A 133 24.39 1.68 9.09
N THR A 134 24.80 2.31 7.99
CA THR A 134 26.20 2.29 7.60
C THR A 134 26.93 3.16 8.60
N THR A 135 27.40 2.54 9.67
CA THR A 135 28.62 2.99 10.34
C THR A 135 29.77 2.16 9.81
N GLU A 136 30.75 2.91 9.31
CA GLU A 136 32.08 2.54 8.83
C GLU A 136 32.86 1.62 9.79
#